data_AF-R8HTX1-F1
#
_entry.id   AF-R8HTX1-F1
#
_cell.length_a   1.000
_cell.length_b   1.000
_cell.length_c   1.000
_cell.angle_alpha   90.00
_cell.angle_beta   90.00
_cell.angle_gamma   90.00
#
_symmetry.space_group_name_H-M   'P 1'
#
loop_
_entity.id
_entity.type
_entity.pdbx_description
1 polymer ?
#
loop_
_entity_poly.entity_id
_entity_poly.type
_entity_poly.pdbx_seq_one_letter_code
_entity_poly.pdbx_strand_id
1 'polypeptide(L)'
;MARPREPVDLVVLKGKKHLTKAEIESRKSKEIKAPSDKIRAPSYLPKDLRRDFKKISDELIRIEIMANLDVDALARYLISRKEWIKLSEVLSSMSPIEVVENEKGEPTVISKEQE
;
A
#
# COMPACT_ATOMS: atom_id res chain seq x y z
N MET A 1 -1.19 19.78 -29.06
CA MET A 1 -0.44 19.24 -27.91
C MET A 1 0.13 17.88 -28.29
N ALA A 2 1.43 17.65 -28.12
CA ALA A 2 2.01 16.33 -28.30
C ALA A 2 1.48 15.37 -27.22
N ARG A 3 1.15 14.12 -27.61
CA ARG A 3 0.67 13.11 -26.66
C ARG A 3 1.81 12.73 -25.68
N PRO A 4 1.48 12.38 -24.42
CA PRO A 4 2.46 11.85 -23.48
C PRO A 4 3.23 10.67 -24.10
N ARG A 5 4.51 10.56 -23.76
CA ARG A 5 5.36 9.49 -24.30
C ARG A 5 4.94 8.16 -23.69
N GLU A 6 4.62 7.20 -24.54
CA GLU A 6 4.28 5.83 -24.14
C GLU A 6 5.53 4.96 -23.96
N PRO A 7 5.50 3.94 -23.06
CA PRO A 7 6.56 2.94 -22.94
C PRO A 7 6.83 2.22 -24.27
N VAL A 8 8.09 1.95 -24.57
CA VAL A 8 8.51 1.38 -25.86
C VAL A 8 7.90 0.01 -26.10
N ASP A 9 7.83 -0.84 -25.08
CA ASP A 9 7.26 -2.19 -25.18
C ASP A 9 5.77 -2.11 -25.54
N LEU A 10 5.05 -1.11 -25.04
CA LEU A 10 3.64 -0.84 -25.36
C LEU A 10 3.45 -0.31 -26.80
N VAL A 11 4.38 0.53 -27.28
CA VAL A 11 4.38 1.02 -28.66
C VAL A 11 4.61 -0.12 -29.66
N VAL A 12 5.55 -1.02 -29.35
CA VAL A 12 5.85 -2.21 -30.18
C VAL A 12 4.64 -3.14 -30.20
N LEU A 13 4.03 -3.42 -29.04
CA LEU A 13 2.84 -4.27 -28.94
C LEU A 13 1.65 -3.73 -29.74
N LYS A 14 1.45 -2.41 -29.75
CA LYS A 14 0.40 -1.76 -30.55
C LYS A 14 0.61 -1.90 -32.06
N GLY A 15 1.83 -2.17 -32.54
CA GLY A 15 2.15 -2.33 -33.96
C GLY A 15 2.00 -1.07 -34.82
N LYS A 16 1.62 0.08 -34.24
CA LYS A 16 1.33 1.32 -34.98
C LYS A 16 2.57 2.06 -35.47
N LYS A 17 3.76 1.69 -34.98
CA LYS A 17 5.02 2.34 -35.32
C LYS A 17 6.11 1.29 -35.56
N HIS A 18 6.72 1.34 -36.73
CA HIS A 18 7.91 0.54 -37.03
C HIS A 18 9.13 1.24 -36.46
N LEU A 19 9.70 0.67 -35.39
CA LEU A 19 10.93 1.13 -34.79
C LEU A 19 12.05 0.17 -35.17
N THR A 20 13.22 0.72 -35.48
CA THR A 20 14.42 -0.10 -35.66
C THR A 20 14.91 -0.65 -34.31
N LYS A 21 15.72 -1.71 -34.33
CA LYS A 21 16.33 -2.26 -33.11
C LYS A 21 17.11 -1.21 -32.31
N ALA A 22 17.85 -0.34 -33.00
CA ALA A 22 18.62 0.74 -32.38
C ALA A 22 17.72 1.80 -31.71
N GLU A 23 16.58 2.12 -32.32
CA GLU A 23 15.62 3.05 -31.72
C GLU A 23 14.92 2.48 -30.50
N ILE A 24 14.58 1.19 -30.50
CA ILE A 24 13.98 0.51 -29.35
C ILE A 24 14.95 0.58 -28.16
N GLU A 25 16.22 0.24 -28.37
CA GLU A 25 17.26 0.29 -27.33
C GLU A 25 17.49 1.71 -26.80
N SER A 26 17.55 2.71 -27.69
CA SER A 26 17.70 4.11 -27.29
C SER A 26 16.49 4.62 -26.50
N ARG A 27 15.28 4.11 -26.79
CA ARG A 27 14.07 4.47 -26.03
C ARG A 27 14.06 3.80 -24.67
N LYS A 28 14.38 2.50 -24.61
CA LYS A 28 14.38 1.70 -23.39
C LYS A 28 15.41 2.20 -22.36
N SER A 29 16.58 2.63 -22.82
CA SER A 29 17.62 3.23 -21.95
C SER A 29 17.27 4.62 -21.43
N LYS A 30 16.36 5.34 -22.09
CA LYS A 30 15.86 6.65 -21.65
C LYS A 30 14.63 6.55 -20.75
N GLU A 31 14.05 5.36 -20.61
CA GLU A 31 12.91 5.14 -19.70
C GLU A 31 13.39 5.15 -18.26
N ILE A 32 12.70 5.93 -17.43
CA ILE A 32 12.98 6.01 -16.01
C ILE A 32 12.49 4.70 -15.38
N LYS A 33 13.42 3.94 -14.82
CA LYS A 33 13.12 2.77 -13.98
C LYS A 33 13.49 3.09 -12.55
N ALA A 34 12.53 2.90 -11.64
CA ALA A 34 12.80 3.05 -10.22
C ALA A 34 13.70 1.89 -9.75
N PRO A 35 14.75 2.16 -8.95
CA PRO A 35 15.62 1.10 -8.44
C PRO A 35 14.89 0.26 -7.39
N SER A 36 15.14 -1.06 -7.39
CA SER A 36 14.52 -2.05 -6.50
C SER A 36 15.56 -2.94 -5.76
N ASP A 37 16.82 -2.52 -5.74
CA ASP A 37 17.97 -3.27 -5.20
C ASP A 37 18.06 -3.27 -3.65
N LYS A 38 17.31 -2.40 -2.97
CA LYS A 38 17.41 -2.16 -1.51
C LYS A 38 16.12 -2.42 -0.76
N ILE A 39 15.29 -3.32 -1.26
CA ILE A 39 14.03 -3.68 -0.60
C ILE A 39 14.33 -4.57 0.61
N ARG A 40 14.25 -3.97 1.80
CA ARG A 40 14.47 -4.65 3.09
C ARG A 40 13.51 -4.09 4.13
N ALA A 41 13.10 -4.95 5.07
CA ALA A 41 12.28 -4.51 6.19
C ALA A 41 13.02 -3.41 6.98
N PRO A 42 12.40 -2.25 7.22
CA PRO A 42 13.05 -1.15 7.93
C PRO A 42 13.29 -1.50 9.39
N SER A 43 14.26 -0.82 10.02
CA SER A 43 14.69 -1.09 11.40
C SER A 43 13.56 -0.92 12.41
N TYR A 44 12.69 0.07 12.19
CA TYR A 44 11.54 0.37 13.05
C TYR A 44 10.39 -0.64 12.90
N LEU A 45 10.39 -1.51 11.89
CA LEU A 45 9.31 -2.49 11.71
C LEU A 45 9.37 -3.53 12.84
N PRO A 46 8.26 -3.73 13.59
CA PRO A 46 8.15 -4.76 14.61
C PRO A 46 8.57 -6.15 14.08
N LYS A 47 9.25 -6.94 14.91
CA LYS A 47 9.88 -8.20 14.49
C LYS A 47 8.87 -9.21 13.95
N ASP A 48 7.67 -9.26 14.54
CA ASP A 48 6.56 -10.10 14.14
C ASP A 48 6.05 -9.78 12.72
N LEU A 49 6.11 -8.51 12.30
CA LEU A 49 5.66 -8.08 10.96
C LEU A 49 6.70 -8.30 9.85
N ARG A 50 7.95 -8.65 10.19
CA ARG A 50 9.04 -8.80 9.19
C ARG A 50 8.80 -9.96 8.23
N ARG A 51 8.15 -11.03 8.69
CA ARG A 51 7.79 -12.18 7.85
C ARG A 51 6.78 -11.78 6.78
N ASP A 52 5.75 -11.04 7.18
CA ASP A 52 4.72 -10.54 6.28
C ASP A 52 5.28 -9.52 5.29
N PHE A 53 6.13 -8.62 5.77
CA PHE A 53 6.86 -7.69 4.91
C PHE A 53 7.60 -8.43 3.80
N LYS A 54 8.41 -9.43 4.17
CA LYS A 54 9.18 -10.21 3.20
C LYS A 54 8.27 -10.92 2.20
N LYS A 55 7.22 -11.59 2.66
CA LYS A 55 6.29 -12.31 1.79
C LYS A 55 5.67 -11.39 0.74
N ILE A 56 5.15 -10.24 1.19
CA ILE A 56 4.49 -9.28 0.30
C ILE A 56 5.53 -8.63 -0.62
N SER A 57 6.68 -8.21 -0.10
CA SER A 57 7.72 -7.60 -0.93
C SER A 57 8.23 -8.54 -2.02
N ASP A 58 8.42 -9.82 -1.70
CA ASP A 58 8.87 -10.82 -2.68
C ASP A 58 7.85 -10.97 -3.83
N GLU A 59 6.54 -10.97 -3.53
CA GLU A 59 5.48 -11.00 -4.54
C GLU A 59 5.43 -9.73 -5.38
N LEU A 60 5.58 -8.54 -4.76
CA LEU A 60 5.57 -7.25 -5.46
C LEU A 60 6.81 -7.05 -6.35
N ILE A 61 7.98 -7.53 -5.90
CA ILE A 61 9.22 -7.55 -6.70
C ILE A 61 9.03 -8.45 -7.92
N ARG A 62 8.42 -9.64 -7.75
CA ARG A 62 8.20 -10.61 -8.83
C ARG A 62 7.38 -10.03 -9.99
N ILE A 63 6.47 -9.10 -9.71
CA ILE A 63 5.64 -8.44 -10.72
C ILE A 63 6.15 -7.04 -11.10
N GLU A 64 7.37 -6.68 -10.68
CA GLU A 64 8.06 -5.43 -11.02
C GLU A 64 7.33 -4.14 -10.61
N ILE A 65 6.52 -4.16 -9.53
CA ILE A 65 5.79 -2.97 -9.05
C ILE A 65 6.35 -2.38 -7.76
N MET A 66 7.39 -2.99 -7.18
CA MET A 66 8.03 -2.48 -5.96
C MET A 66 9.39 -1.87 -6.26
N ALA A 67 9.60 -0.66 -5.76
CA ALA A 67 10.86 0.06 -5.76
C ALA A 67 11.36 0.30 -4.32
N ASN A 68 12.60 0.81 -4.22
CA ASN A 68 13.21 1.21 -2.95
C ASN A 68 12.38 2.25 -2.19
N LEU A 69 11.64 3.10 -2.91
CA LEU A 69 10.78 4.14 -2.32
C LEU A 69 9.57 3.53 -1.58
N ASP A 70 9.08 2.38 -2.04
CA ASP A 70 7.84 1.77 -1.53
C ASP A 70 8.04 1.00 -0.22
N VAL A 71 9.29 0.82 0.22
CA VAL A 71 9.64 0.12 1.47
C VAL A 71 8.90 0.72 2.67
N ASP A 72 8.89 2.04 2.77
CA ASP A 72 8.25 2.76 3.88
C ASP A 72 6.72 2.64 3.81
N ALA A 73 6.16 2.68 2.60
CA ALA A 73 4.72 2.52 2.38
C ALA A 73 4.22 1.14 2.81
N LEU A 74 4.93 0.06 2.42
CA LEU A 74 4.59 -1.30 2.82
C LEU A 74 4.72 -1.49 4.34
N ALA A 75 5.77 -0.93 4.94
CA ALA A 75 5.98 -1.02 6.39
C ALA A 75 4.87 -0.30 7.17
N ARG A 76 4.50 0.92 6.76
CA ARG A 76 3.40 1.68 7.36
C ARG A 76 2.06 0.95 7.21
N TYR A 77 1.79 0.38 6.03
CA TYR A 77 0.59 -0.41 5.81
C TYR A 77 0.48 -1.59 6.79
N LEU A 78 1.57 -2.34 7.00
CA LEU A 78 1.57 -3.47 7.92
C LEU A 78 1.33 -3.05 9.37
N ILE A 79 1.95 -1.94 9.80
CA ILE A 79 1.74 -1.38 11.13
C ILE A 79 0.27 -0.94 11.29
N SER A 80 -0.25 -0.15 10.34
CA SER A 80 -1.64 0.30 10.38
C SER A 80 -2.64 -0.85 10.37
N ARG A 81 -2.38 -1.90 9.57
CA ARG A 81 -3.21 -3.11 9.55
C ARG A 81 -3.24 -3.81 10.91
N LYS A 82 -2.08 -3.92 11.57
CA LYS A 82 -1.97 -4.52 12.91
C LYS A 82 -2.75 -3.70 13.94
N GLU A 83 -2.57 -2.39 13.96
CA GLU A 83 -3.28 -1.50 14.89
C GLU A 83 -4.78 -1.48 14.62
N TRP A 84 -5.20 -1.53 13.35
CA TRP A 84 -6.61 -1.62 12.97
C TRP A 84 -7.27 -2.88 13.50
N ILE A 85 -6.63 -4.05 13.34
CA ILE A 85 -7.15 -5.32 13.84
C ILE A 85 -7.30 -5.25 15.37
N LYS A 86 -6.25 -4.80 16.07
CA LYS A 86 -6.27 -4.64 17.52
C LYS A 86 -7.39 -3.70 17.99
N LEU A 87 -7.56 -2.55 17.33
CA LEU A 87 -8.62 -1.61 17.66
C LEU A 87 -10.01 -2.21 17.38
N SER A 88 -10.16 -2.95 16.29
CA SER A 88 -11.42 -3.60 15.92
C SER A 88 -11.82 -4.66 16.94
N GLU A 89 -10.86 -5.44 17.44
CA GLU A 89 -11.09 -6.42 18.51
C GLU A 89 -11.53 -5.74 19.81
N VAL A 90 -10.86 -4.66 20.20
CA VAL A 90 -11.23 -3.87 21.39
C VAL A 90 -12.63 -3.28 21.23
N LEU A 91 -12.93 -2.63 20.11
CA LEU A 91 -14.26 -2.07 19.84
C LEU A 91 -15.35 -3.14 19.82
N SER A 92 -15.06 -4.32 19.29
CA SER A 92 -16.00 -5.44 19.31
C SER A 92 -16.23 -6.02 20.71
N SER A 93 -15.26 -5.88 21.62
CA SER A 93 -15.36 -6.31 23.02
C SER A 93 -16.03 -5.27 23.93
N MET A 94 -16.06 -4.00 23.50
CA MET A 94 -16.75 -2.94 24.21
C MET A 94 -18.26 -3.08 24.01
N SER A 95 -19.03 -2.91 25.09
CA SER A 95 -20.49 -2.87 25.05
C SER A 95 -20.99 -1.76 24.12
N PRO A 96 -22.10 -1.96 23.36
CA PRO A 96 -22.68 -0.90 22.55
C PRO A 96 -22.97 0.34 23.40
N ILE A 97 -22.61 1.51 22.87
CA ILE A 97 -22.98 2.80 23.45
C ILE A 97 -24.48 2.98 23.24
N GLU A 98 -25.27 3.04 24.31
CA GLU A 98 -26.69 3.39 24.22
C GLU A 98 -26.83 4.91 24.33
N VAL A 99 -27.49 5.51 23.33
CA VAL A 99 -27.94 6.90 23.40
C VAL A 99 -29.30 6.88 24.08
N VAL A 100 -29.39 7.47 25.26
CA VAL A 100 -30.62 7.54 26.04
C VAL A 100 -31.03 9.01 26.17
N GLU A 101 -32.32 9.31 26.04
CA GLU A 101 -32.83 10.66 26.30
C GLU A 101 -32.75 10.95 27.81
N ASN A 102 -32.15 12.10 28.18
CA ASN A 102 -32.17 12.55 29.57
C ASN A 102 -33.56 13.08 29.96
N GLU A 103 -33.75 13.40 31.24
CA GLU A 103 -35.02 13.94 31.77
C GLU A 103 -35.50 15.24 31.08
N LYS A 104 -34.66 15.88 30.25
CA LYS A 104 -34.96 17.08 29.46
C LYS A 104 -35.20 16.77 27.98
N GLY A 105 -35.19 15.51 27.57
CA GLY A 105 -35.34 15.06 26.17
C GLY A 105 -34.09 15.27 25.31
N GLU A 106 -32.93 15.51 25.92
CA GLU A 106 -31.66 15.69 25.19
C GLU A 106 -30.90 14.37 25.11
N PRO A 107 -30.27 14.05 23.96
CA PRO A 107 -29.53 12.82 23.79
C PRO A 107 -28.31 12.79 24.72
N THR A 108 -28.22 11.78 25.58
CA THR A 108 -27.11 11.57 26.51
C THR A 108 -26.48 10.20 26.28
N VAL A 109 -25.15 10.15 26.33
CA VAL A 109 -24.35 8.94 26.03
C VAL A 109 -24.03 8.22 27.32
N ILE A 110 -24.42 6.94 27.44
CA ILE A 110 -24.10 6.12 28.62
C ILE A 110 -23.31 4.88 28.17
N SER A 111 -22.09 4.72 28.68
CA SER A 111 -21.34 3.48 28.53
C SER A 111 -21.85 2.46 29.55
N LYS A 112 -22.36 1.31 29.10
CA LYS A 112 -22.62 0.17 30.01
C LYS A 112 -21.28 -0.34 30.54
N GLU A 113 -20.95 0.02 31.79
CA GLU A 113 -19.90 -0.66 32.55
C GLU A 113 -20.31 -2.15 32.66
N GLN A 114 -19.40 -3.04 32.26
CA GLN A 114 -19.64 -4.48 32.28
C GLN A 114 -19.76 -4.93 33.74
N GLU A 115 -20.89 -5.56 34.07
CA GLU A 115 -21.23 -6.16 35.36
C GLU A 115 -20.35 -7.38 35.68
#